data_AF-A0A075JRH3-F1
#
_entry.id   AF-A0A075JRH3-F1
#
_cell.length_a   1.000
_cell.length_b   1.000
_cell.length_c   1.000
_cell.angle_alpha   90.00
_cell.angle_beta   90.00
_cell.angle_gamma   90.00
#
_symmetry.space_group_name_H-M   'P 1'
#
loop_
_entity.id
_entity.type
_entity.pdbx_description
1 polymer ?
#
loop_
_entity_poly.entity_id
_entity_poly.type
_entity_poly.pdbx_seq_one_letter_code
_entity_poly.pdbx_strand_id
1 'polypeptide(L)'
;MVPYIFVAAAVLAVIPILILYKIHSSKLKEDPSLRDKVQTKFMIGIAISEAIPILLIVYGFIKLEPVQTLSALYIPFLIVLFLMAYAVFFILVNKRIDVTPEAEETVNAFAMVSLPLSMSMPLIALVSLFLMMP
;
A
#
# COMPACT_ATOMS: atom_id res chain seq x y z
N MET A 1 12.35 15.52 11.07
CA MET A 1 12.66 14.91 9.76
C MET A 1 12.38 13.41 9.74
N VAL A 2 12.76 12.67 10.78
CA VAL A 2 12.52 11.22 10.89
C VAL A 2 11.06 10.78 10.64
N PRO A 3 10.00 11.50 11.11
CA PRO A 3 8.62 11.11 10.82
C PRO A 3 8.32 11.02 9.31
N TYR A 4 8.94 11.89 8.52
CA TYR A 4 8.75 11.94 7.06
C TYR A 4 9.46 10.81 6.32
N ILE A 5 10.41 10.10 6.95
CA ILE A 5 11.01 8.89 6.38
C ILE A 5 9.97 7.77 6.32
N PHE A 6 9.21 7.59 7.40
CA PHE A 6 8.10 6.63 7.45
C PHE A 6 6.98 7.00 6.47
N VAL A 7 6.67 8.30 6.35
CA VAL A 7 5.74 8.79 5.33
C VAL A 7 6.24 8.48 3.91
N ALA A 8 7.51 8.74 3.61
CA ALA A 8 8.10 8.45 2.30
C ALA A 8 8.05 6.95 1.98
N ALA A 9 8.34 6.08 2.96
CA ALA A 9 8.20 4.64 2.80
C ALA A 9 6.76 4.24 2.47
N ALA A 10 5.76 4.79 3.17
CA ALA A 10 4.36 4.53 2.90
C ALA A 10 3.93 5.00 1.49
N VAL A 11 4.33 6.21 1.06
CA VAL A 11 4.03 6.72 -0.28
C VAL A 11 4.64 5.83 -1.37
N LEU A 12 5.92 5.52 -1.22
CA LEU A 12 6.68 4.73 -2.20
C LEU A 12 6.23 3.27 -2.27
N ALA A 13 5.55 2.76 -1.25
CA ALA A 13 4.90 1.46 -1.30
C ALA A 13 3.50 1.55 -1.93
N VAL A 14 2.63 2.43 -1.41
CA VAL A 14 1.23 2.49 -1.81
C VAL A 14 1.06 2.83 -3.29
N ILE A 15 1.73 3.88 -3.78
CA ILE A 15 1.50 4.36 -5.15
C ILE A 15 1.85 3.28 -6.20
N PRO A 16 3.05 2.65 -6.17
CA PRO A 16 3.35 1.55 -7.08
C PRO A 16 2.42 0.35 -6.94
N ILE A 17 2.06 -0.06 -5.72
CA ILE A 17 1.15 -1.20 -5.50
C ILE A 17 -0.22 -0.91 -6.13
N LEU A 18 -0.76 0.30 -6.00
CA LEU A 18 -2.05 0.66 -6.62
C LEU A 18 -1.97 0.71 -8.15
N ILE A 19 -0.85 1.16 -8.72
CA ILE A 19 -0.62 1.12 -10.17
C ILE A 19 -0.57 -0.33 -10.66
N LEU A 20 0.21 -1.18 -9.99
CA LEU A 20 0.30 -2.60 -10.30
C LEU A 20 -1.07 -3.28 -10.17
N TYR A 21 -1.81 -2.99 -9.11
CA TYR A 21 -3.16 -3.50 -8.90
C TYR A 21 -4.07 -3.11 -10.07
N LYS A 22 -4.06 -1.86 -10.51
CA LYS A 22 -4.88 -1.42 -11.65
C LYS A 22 -4.52 -2.16 -12.93
N ILE A 23 -3.23 -2.25 -13.26
CA ILE A 23 -2.76 -2.95 -14.46
C ILE A 23 -3.16 -4.43 -14.45
N HIS A 24 -2.99 -5.09 -13.30
CA HIS A 24 -3.23 -6.53 -13.18
C HIS A 24 -4.72 -6.87 -13.03
N SER A 25 -5.49 -6.07 -12.31
CA SER A 25 -6.95 -6.24 -12.21
C SER A 25 -7.63 -6.03 -13.57
N SER A 26 -7.21 -5.06 -14.39
CA SER A 26 -7.72 -4.89 -15.75
C SER A 26 -7.53 -6.17 -16.59
N LYS A 27 -6.38 -6.84 -16.49
CA LYS A 27 -6.14 -8.10 -17.22
C LYS A 27 -7.05 -9.23 -16.76
N LEU A 28 -7.39 -9.28 -15.47
CA LEU A 28 -8.31 -10.29 -14.94
C LEU A 28 -9.76 -10.03 -15.31
N LYS A 29 -10.13 -8.78 -15.57
CA LYS A 29 -11.44 -8.42 -16.09
C LYS A 29 -11.60 -8.83 -17.55
N GLU A 30 -10.52 -8.73 -18.33
CA GLU A 30 -10.49 -9.18 -19.73
C GLU A 30 -10.47 -10.70 -19.85
N ASP A 31 -9.65 -11.37 -19.04
CA ASP A 31 -9.52 -12.83 -19.04
C ASP A 31 -9.25 -13.37 -17.61
N PRO A 32 -10.28 -13.86 -16.90
CA PRO A 32 -10.13 -14.37 -15.54
C PRO A 32 -9.34 -15.69 -15.46
N SER A 33 -9.17 -16.42 -16.58
CA SER A 33 -8.41 -17.67 -16.61
C SER A 33 -6.91 -17.45 -16.34
N LEU A 34 -6.43 -16.22 -16.51
CA LEU A 34 -5.03 -15.84 -16.30
C LEU A 34 -4.66 -15.58 -14.83
N ARG A 35 -5.55 -15.89 -13.87
CA ARG A 35 -5.41 -15.61 -12.44
C ARG A 35 -4.01 -15.88 -11.89
N ASP A 36 -3.51 -17.11 -12.02
CA ASP A 36 -2.25 -17.51 -11.41
C ASP A 36 -1.05 -16.74 -11.98
N LYS A 37 -1.03 -16.56 -13.31
CA LYS A 37 0.01 -15.82 -14.02
C LYS A 37 0.00 -14.34 -13.64
N VAL A 38 -1.18 -13.74 -13.55
CA VAL A 38 -1.33 -12.33 -13.15
C VAL A 38 -0.95 -12.13 -11.69
N GLN A 39 -1.40 -13.01 -10.79
CA GLN A 39 -1.08 -12.95 -9.37
C GLN A 39 0.43 -13.09 -9.13
N THR A 40 1.10 -14.01 -9.83
CA THR A 40 2.55 -14.19 -9.73
C THR A 40 3.29 -12.92 -10.15
N LYS A 41 2.91 -12.33 -11.30
CA LYS A 41 3.52 -11.08 -11.78
C LYS A 41 3.26 -9.90 -10.85
N PHE A 42 2.06 -9.82 -10.27
CA PHE A 42 1.70 -8.81 -9.29
C PHE A 42 2.60 -8.91 -8.05
N MET A 43 2.77 -10.12 -7.49
CA MET A 43 3.63 -10.34 -6.32
C MET A 43 5.10 -10.00 -6.57
N ILE A 44 5.64 -10.36 -7.74
CA ILE A 44 7.00 -9.97 -8.13
C ILE A 44 7.11 -8.45 -8.23
N GLY A 45 6.12 -7.80 -8.85
CA GLY A 45 6.06 -6.35 -8.93
C GLY A 45 6.04 -5.68 -7.56
N ILE A 46 5.25 -6.22 -6.62
CA ILE A 46 5.22 -5.74 -5.23
C ILE A 46 6.59 -5.87 -4.58
N ALA A 47 7.20 -7.06 -4.63
CA ALA A 47 8.49 -7.32 -4.00
C ALA A 47 9.58 -6.35 -4.49
N ILE A 48 9.59 -6.06 -5.81
CA ILE A 48 10.51 -5.07 -6.39
C ILE A 48 10.17 -3.66 -5.89
N SER A 49 8.89 -3.29 -5.88
CA SER A 49 8.45 -1.96 -5.44
C SER A 49 8.71 -1.68 -3.96
N GLU A 50 8.69 -2.72 -3.12
CA GLU A 50 8.88 -2.60 -1.68
C GLU A 50 10.36 -2.55 -1.25
N ALA A 51 11.31 -2.86 -2.13
CA ALA A 51 12.73 -2.86 -1.79
C ALA A 51 13.19 -1.51 -1.18
N ILE A 52 12.80 -0.38 -1.78
CA ILE A 52 13.13 0.95 -1.27
C ILE A 52 12.35 1.29 0.01
N PRO A 53 11.01 1.12 0.07
CA PRO A 53 10.24 1.27 1.31
C PRO A 53 10.83 0.50 2.50
N ILE A 54 11.22 -0.76 2.32
CA ILE A 54 11.81 -1.59 3.39
C ILE A 54 13.10 -0.94 3.92
N LEU A 55 14.00 -0.50 3.04
CA LEU A 55 15.23 0.17 3.44
C LEU A 55 14.94 1.47 4.21
N LEU A 56 13.94 2.24 3.79
CA LEU A 56 13.52 3.45 4.50
C LEU A 56 12.92 3.15 5.87
N ILE A 57 12.13 2.09 6.00
CA ILE A 57 11.59 1.64 7.29
C ILE A 57 12.73 1.26 8.24
N VAL A 58 13.68 0.43 7.78
CA VAL A 58 14.84 0.01 8.59
C VAL A 58 15.65 1.24 9.02
N TYR A 59 15.93 2.15 8.09
CA TYR A 59 16.66 3.38 8.39
C TYR A 59 15.90 4.27 9.38
N GLY A 60 14.58 4.40 9.21
CA GLY A 60 13.70 5.13 10.12
C GLY A 60 13.75 4.57 11.53
N PHE A 61 13.72 3.23 11.68
CA PHE A 61 13.84 2.57 12.99
C PHE A 61 15.22 2.77 13.63
N ILE A 62 16.31 2.76 12.86
CA ILE A 62 17.65 3.06 13.36
C ILE A 62 17.74 4.49 13.94
N LYS A 63 16.94 5.42 13.41
CA LYS A 63 16.89 6.83 13.82
C LYS A 63 15.66 7.17 14.66
N LEU A 64 14.96 6.17 15.18
CA LEU A 64 13.71 6.39 15.92
C LEU A 64 14.01 7.04 17.26
N GLU A 65 13.44 8.22 17.45
CA GLU A 65 13.51 9.02 18.67
C GLU A 65 12.17 9.72 18.90
N PRO A 66 11.72 9.92 20.16
CA PRO A 66 10.55 10.72 20.45
C PRO A 66 10.69 12.15 19.92
N VAL A 67 9.62 12.70 19.35
CA VAL A 67 9.62 14.11 18.94
C VAL A 67 9.44 15.03 20.14
N GLN A 68 9.98 16.24 20.08
CA GLN A 68 9.83 17.22 21.16
C GLN A 68 8.40 17.76 21.31
N THR A 69 7.62 17.79 20.22
CA THR A 69 6.26 18.33 20.22
C THR A 69 5.33 17.47 19.37
N LEU A 70 4.12 17.21 19.87
CA LEU A 70 3.13 16.40 19.18
C LEU A 70 2.72 16.99 17.81
N SER A 71 2.75 18.32 17.68
CA SER A 71 2.46 19.02 16.42
C SER A 71 3.36 18.60 15.26
N ALA A 72 4.58 18.11 15.55
CA ALA A 72 5.48 17.59 14.52
C ALA A 72 4.97 16.30 13.85
N LEU A 73 4.03 15.59 14.48
CA LEU A 73 3.46 14.33 13.98
C LEU A 73 2.12 14.52 13.26
N TYR A 74 1.44 15.66 13.40
CA TYR A 74 0.11 15.87 12.82
C TYR A 74 0.08 15.70 11.30
N ILE A 75 1.00 16.36 10.59
CA ILE A 75 1.08 16.26 9.13
C ILE A 75 1.49 14.85 8.69
N PRO A 76 2.54 14.22 9.26
CA PRO A 76 2.86 12.81 9.00
C PRO A 76 1.68 11.85 9.19
N PHE A 77 0.96 11.95 10.32
CA PHE A 77 -0.21 11.14 10.59
C PHE A 77 -1.30 11.33 9.53
N LEU A 78 -1.60 12.58 9.20
CA LEU A 78 -2.64 12.89 8.21
C LEU A 78 -2.32 12.29 6.84
N ILE A 79 -1.06 12.37 6.40
CA ILE A 79 -0.63 11.80 5.12
C ILE A 79 -0.78 10.27 5.13
N VAL A 80 -0.31 9.60 6.18
CA VAL A 80 -0.40 8.12 6.27
C VAL A 80 -1.85 7.67 6.30
N LEU A 81 -2.70 8.31 7.11
CA LEU A 81 -4.13 8.00 7.17
C LEU A 81 -4.83 8.25 5.83
N PHE A 82 -4.49 9.34 5.15
CA PHE A 82 -5.00 9.62 3.80
C PHE A 82 -4.60 8.54 2.81
N LEU A 83 -3.34 8.09 2.81
CA LEU A 83 -2.87 7.02 1.93
C LEU A 83 -3.59 5.70 2.20
N MET A 84 -3.80 5.34 3.47
CA MET A 84 -4.55 4.15 3.86
C MET A 84 -5.99 4.21 3.33
N ALA A 85 -6.68 5.32 3.58
CA ALA A 85 -8.05 5.53 3.09
C ALA A 85 -8.11 5.51 1.56
N TYR A 86 -7.17 6.18 0.89
CA TYR A 86 -7.07 6.21 -0.56
C TYR A 86 -6.82 4.83 -1.16
N ALA A 87 -5.91 4.03 -0.59
CA ALA A 87 -5.61 2.69 -1.07
C ALA A 87 -6.84 1.77 -0.98
N VAL A 88 -7.52 1.77 0.16
CA VAL A 88 -8.76 1.00 0.35
C VAL A 88 -9.83 1.46 -0.63
N PHE A 89 -10.09 2.77 -0.71
CA PHE A 89 -11.07 3.33 -1.63
C PHE A 89 -10.75 2.94 -3.08
N PHE A 90 -9.52 3.13 -3.51
CA PHE A 90 -9.07 2.84 -4.87
C PHE A 90 -9.30 1.38 -5.23
N ILE A 91 -8.89 0.43 -4.38
CA ILE A 91 -9.07 -1.00 -4.64
C ILE A 91 -10.55 -1.39 -4.66
N LEU A 92 -11.34 -0.90 -3.69
CA LEU A 92 -12.77 -1.21 -3.61
C LEU A 92 -13.59 -0.65 -4.77
N VAL A 93 -13.19 0.50 -5.32
CA VAL A 93 -13.81 1.07 -6.51
C VAL A 93 -13.36 0.30 -7.76
N ASN A 94 -12.06 0.09 -7.94
CA ASN A 94 -11.53 -0.57 -9.14
C ASN A 94 -11.96 -2.04 -9.24
N LYS A 95 -12.24 -2.74 -8.14
CA LYS A 95 -12.76 -4.11 -8.19
C LYS A 95 -14.22 -4.22 -8.69
N ARG A 96 -14.93 -3.09 -8.84
CA ARG A 96 -16.33 -3.05 -9.30
C ARG A 96 -16.50 -2.44 -10.69
N ILE A 97 -15.54 -1.63 -11.13
CA ILE A 97 -15.56 -0.99 -12.45
C ILE A 97 -15.31 -2.02 -13.55
N ASP A 98 -16.15 -2.04 -14.58
CA ASP A 98 -15.98 -2.84 -15.80
C ASP A 98 -15.73 -4.34 -15.53
N VAL A 99 -16.46 -4.91 -14.57
CA VAL A 99 -16.35 -6.34 -14.21
C VAL A 99 -17.56 -7.10 -14.73
N THR A 100 -17.32 -8.12 -15.57
CA THR A 100 -18.37 -9.03 -16.02
C THR A 100 -18.71 -10.06 -14.92
N PRO A 101 -19.89 -10.69 -14.95
CA PRO A 101 -20.25 -11.71 -13.96
C PRO A 101 -19.24 -12.86 -13.87
N GLU A 102 -18.63 -13.24 -14.99
CA GLU A 102 -17.65 -14.33 -15.07
C GLU A 102 -16.32 -13.96 -14.40
N ALA A 103 -15.93 -12.68 -14.43
CA ALA A 103 -14.69 -12.19 -13.84
C ALA A 103 -14.82 -11.79 -12.37
N GLU A 104 -16.05 -11.65 -11.86
CA GLU A 104 -16.35 -11.08 -10.55
C GLU A 104 -15.64 -11.80 -9.40
N GLU A 105 -15.74 -13.13 -9.34
CA GLU A 105 -15.10 -13.92 -8.28
C GLU A 105 -13.59 -13.74 -8.28
N THR A 106 -12.97 -13.80 -9.47
CA THR A 106 -11.51 -13.70 -9.64
C THR A 106 -10.99 -12.31 -9.26
N VAL A 107 -11.68 -11.25 -9.69
CA VAL A 107 -11.31 -9.87 -9.37
C VAL A 107 -11.52 -9.58 -7.87
N ASN A 108 -12.58 -10.12 -7.26
CA ASN A 108 -12.82 -10.00 -5.82
C ASN A 108 -11.73 -10.70 -5.00
N ALA A 109 -11.37 -11.93 -5.38
CA ALA A 109 -10.27 -12.65 -4.73
C ALA A 109 -8.94 -11.91 -4.88
N PHE A 110 -8.66 -11.37 -6.06
CA PHE A 110 -7.45 -10.57 -6.30
C PHE A 110 -7.43 -9.28 -5.45
N ALA A 111 -8.56 -8.60 -5.29
CA ALA A 111 -8.69 -7.45 -4.40
C ALA A 111 -8.49 -7.82 -2.92
N MET A 112 -9.01 -8.98 -2.48
CA MET A 112 -8.82 -9.45 -1.09
C MET A 112 -7.36 -9.68 -0.74
N VAL A 113 -6.54 -10.10 -1.72
CA VAL A 113 -5.10 -10.26 -1.55
C VAL A 113 -4.37 -8.91 -1.64
N SER A 114 -4.81 -8.04 -2.54
CA SER A 114 -4.15 -6.74 -2.81
C SER A 114 -4.33 -5.73 -1.68
N LEU A 115 -5.48 -5.75 -1.00
CA LEU A 115 -5.79 -4.87 0.12
C LEU A 115 -4.74 -4.94 1.24
N PRO A 116 -4.50 -6.10 1.90
CA PRO A 116 -3.54 -6.18 2.99
C PRO A 116 -2.12 -5.83 2.54
N LEU A 117 -1.74 -6.16 1.30
CA LEU A 117 -0.43 -5.80 0.74
C LEU A 117 -0.28 -4.29 0.57
N SER A 118 -1.31 -3.59 0.10
CA SER A 118 -1.28 -2.12 0.01
C SER A 118 -1.25 -1.42 1.38
N MET A 119 -1.64 -2.13 2.44
CA MET A 119 -1.76 -1.59 3.79
C MET A 119 -0.55 -1.87 4.68
N SER A 120 0.32 -2.81 4.31
CA SER A 120 1.47 -3.25 5.13
C SER A 120 2.37 -2.08 5.55
N MET A 121 2.90 -1.34 4.57
CA MET A 121 3.85 -0.24 4.81
C MET A 121 3.21 0.98 5.48
N PRO A 122 2.00 1.43 5.08
CA PRO A 122 1.29 2.48 5.83
C PRO A 122 1.00 2.10 7.28
N LEU A 123 0.65 0.85 7.58
CA LEU A 123 0.43 0.41 8.96
C LEU A 123 1.73 0.45 9.77
N ILE A 124 2.85 0.00 9.20
CA ILE A 124 4.16 0.11 9.86
C ILE A 124 4.49 1.58 10.11
N ALA A 125 4.32 2.45 9.10
CA ALA A 125 4.56 3.88 9.25
C ALA A 125 3.69 4.49 10.35
N LEU A 126 2.40 4.12 10.41
CA LEU A 126 1.48 4.59 11.45
C LEU A 126 1.94 4.19 12.85
N VAL A 127 2.31 2.92 13.03
CA VAL A 127 2.87 2.43 14.31
C VAL A 127 4.14 3.18 14.68
N SER A 128 5.05 3.39 13.72
CA SER A 128 6.28 4.15 13.95
C SER A 128 5.99 5.59 14.40
N LEU A 129 4.98 6.27 13.83
CA LEU A 129 4.59 7.60 14.28
C LEU A 129 4.05 7.60 15.72
N PHE A 130 3.30 6.56 16.13
CA PHE A 130 2.87 6.40 17.52
C PHE A 130 4.05 6.19 18.47
N LEU A 131 5.06 5.42 18.05
CA LEU A 131 6.26 5.19 18.86
C LEU A 131 7.12 6.45 19.04
N MET A 132 6.92 7.48 18.21
CA MET A 132 7.63 8.76 18.28
C MET A 132 6.90 9.82 19.10
N MET A 133 5.73 9.53 19.67
CA MET A 133 5.05 10.49 20.54
C MET A 133 5.91 10.83 21.77
N PRO A 134 5.86 12.09 22.25
CA PRO A 134 6.62 12.55 23.42
C PRO A 134 6.22 11.87 24.73
#